data_AF-A0A7C9A846-F1
#
_entry.id   AF-A0A7C9A846-F1
#
_cell.length_a   1.000
_cell.length_b   1.000
_cell.length_c   1.000
_cell.angle_alpha   90.00
_cell.angle_beta   90.00
_cell.angle_gamma   90.00
#
_symmetry.space_group_name_H-M   'P 1'
#
loop_
_entity.id
_entity.type
_entity.pdbx_description
1 polymer ?
#
loop_
_entity_poly.entity_id
_entity_poly.type
_entity_poly.pdbx_seq_one_letter_code
_entity_poly.pdbx_strand_id
1 'polypeptide(L)'
;MSPRLVNLKLLLWVGEMTLILAAMAVLGNGQKSIPTTLEGPFKPVTHRFDPSLRRGSDDLSMDHPRLRRNVSGYFPEQIALALSSPTSMWVSWVTGGGHIGTNVTALDPSSVASEVWYGKESGNYTNKQTGMSMVYSQLYPYEGLLNYTSGIIHHVRLEGLQPGTKYYYKCGDGSIPASSEERIFETLPLPGSNVYPRRIAVIGDLGLTHNSSTTIDHVTQNDPSLILMVGDLCYANQYQTTGGKGASCFSCAFPDAPIRETYQPRWDGWGRYSVCLAHERLGEG
;
A
#
# COMPACT_ATOMS: atom_id res chain seq x y z
N MET A 1 -32.10 -56.73 38.77
CA MET A 1 -31.70 -55.72 37.75
C MET A 1 -30.92 -56.47 36.65
N SER A 2 -31.36 -56.39 35.40
CA SER A 2 -30.84 -57.23 34.30
C SER A 2 -29.35 -56.91 33.98
N PRO A 3 -28.48 -57.91 33.79
CA PRO A 3 -27.06 -57.69 33.44
C PRO A 3 -26.86 -56.89 32.15
N ARG A 4 -27.86 -56.85 31.26
CA ARG A 4 -27.85 -56.00 30.05
C ARG A 4 -27.92 -54.51 30.36
N LEU A 5 -28.61 -54.11 31.44
CA LEU A 5 -28.72 -52.70 31.84
C LEU A 5 -27.43 -52.17 32.46
N VAL A 6 -26.67 -53.03 33.15
CA VAL A 6 -25.37 -52.69 33.75
C VAL A 6 -24.33 -52.45 32.66
N ASN A 7 -24.30 -53.30 31.62
CA ASN A 7 -23.39 -53.13 30.48
C ASN A 7 -23.66 -51.85 29.67
N LEU A 8 -24.93 -51.45 29.51
CA LEU A 8 -25.26 -50.22 28.79
C LEU A 8 -24.82 -48.97 29.56
N LYS A 9 -25.01 -48.96 30.89
CA LYS A 9 -24.52 -47.88 31.75
C LYS A 9 -22.98 -47.79 31.77
N LEU A 10 -22.30 -48.93 31.78
CA LEU A 10 -20.83 -48.98 31.70
C LEU A 10 -20.33 -48.48 30.33
N LEU A 11 -21.00 -48.85 29.23
CA LEU A 11 -20.65 -48.37 27.89
C LEU A 11 -20.85 -46.85 27.76
N LEU A 12 -21.96 -46.31 28.28
CA LEU A 12 -22.24 -44.87 28.29
C LEU A 12 -21.19 -44.12 29.12
N TRP A 13 -20.84 -44.65 30.29
CA TRP A 13 -19.83 -44.03 31.16
C TRP A 13 -18.43 -44.05 30.55
N VAL A 14 -18.03 -45.15 29.88
CA VAL A 14 -16.77 -45.24 29.13
C VAL A 14 -16.76 -44.30 27.91
N GLY A 15 -17.91 -44.13 27.25
CA GLY A 15 -18.08 -43.18 26.15
C GLY A 15 -17.96 -41.72 26.60
N GLU A 16 -18.56 -41.37 27.73
CA GLU A 16 -18.43 -40.03 28.33
C GLU A 16 -16.99 -39.76 28.80
N MET A 17 -16.32 -40.73 29.43
CA MET A 17 -14.91 -40.58 29.84
C MET A 17 -13.97 -40.41 28.65
N THR A 18 -14.19 -41.16 27.56
CA THR A 18 -13.36 -41.01 26.36
C THR A 18 -13.60 -39.68 25.66
N LEU A 19 -14.82 -39.15 25.64
CA LEU A 19 -15.11 -37.80 25.15
C LEU A 19 -14.43 -36.71 25.99
N ILE A 20 -14.45 -36.85 27.32
CA ILE A 20 -13.80 -35.91 28.25
C ILE A 20 -12.29 -35.94 28.06
N LEU A 21 -11.69 -37.13 27.94
CA LEU A 21 -10.24 -37.28 27.69
C LEU A 21 -9.84 -36.72 26.31
N ALA A 22 -10.66 -36.91 25.28
CA ALA A 22 -10.43 -36.33 23.96
C ALA A 22 -10.55 -34.80 23.98
N ALA A 23 -11.55 -34.24 24.68
CA ALA A 23 -11.69 -32.79 24.86
C ALA A 23 -10.50 -32.20 25.65
N MET A 24 -10.03 -32.89 26.69
CA MET A 24 -8.83 -32.50 27.45
C MET A 24 -7.55 -32.61 26.63
N ALA A 25 -7.44 -33.54 25.68
CA ALA A 25 -6.31 -33.65 24.77
C ALA A 25 -6.32 -32.54 23.70
N VAL A 26 -7.50 -32.12 23.22
CA VAL A 26 -7.67 -30.97 22.31
C VAL A 26 -7.38 -29.65 23.02
N LEU A 27 -7.77 -29.51 24.29
CA LEU A 27 -7.45 -28.36 25.14
C LEU A 27 -6.00 -28.39 25.67
N GLY A 28 -5.39 -29.57 25.72
CA GLY A 28 -4.03 -29.83 26.19
C GLY A 28 -2.95 -29.62 25.12
N ASN A 29 -3.32 -29.25 23.90
CA ASN A 29 -2.40 -28.62 22.95
C ASN A 29 -2.08 -27.22 23.48
N GLY A 30 -1.23 -27.18 24.52
CA GLY A 30 -0.77 -25.97 25.16
C GLY A 30 -0.34 -25.00 24.08
N GLN A 31 -1.07 -23.88 24.02
CA GLN A 31 -0.67 -22.70 23.29
C GLN A 31 0.75 -22.40 23.76
N LYS A 32 1.77 -22.79 22.99
CA LYS A 32 3.16 -22.48 23.31
C LYS A 32 3.19 -20.96 23.44
N SER A 33 3.48 -20.47 24.64
CA SER A 33 3.55 -19.03 24.89
C SER A 33 4.50 -18.41 23.87
N ILE A 34 4.08 -17.30 23.25
CA ILE A 34 4.96 -16.55 22.35
C ILE A 34 6.12 -16.04 23.20
N PRO A 35 7.38 -16.42 22.90
CA PRO A 35 8.53 -16.01 23.69
C PRO A 35 8.66 -14.49 23.73
N THR A 36 9.03 -13.93 24.89
CA THR A 36 9.17 -12.47 25.08
C THR A 36 10.63 -12.06 25.19
N THR A 37 10.99 -10.87 24.70
CA THR A 37 12.38 -10.38 24.79
C THR A 37 12.86 -10.16 26.23
N LEU A 38 11.95 -10.14 27.21
CA LEU A 38 12.27 -10.11 28.64
C LEU A 38 13.00 -11.39 29.09
N GLU A 39 12.83 -12.50 28.38
CA GLU A 39 13.49 -13.78 28.64
C GLU A 39 14.94 -13.83 28.11
N GLY A 40 15.39 -12.78 27.41
CA GLY A 40 16.71 -12.71 26.78
C GLY A 40 16.69 -13.15 25.30
N PRO A 41 17.88 -13.28 24.68
CA PRO A 41 17.98 -13.65 23.27
C PRO A 41 17.57 -15.11 23.05
N PHE A 42 16.77 -15.34 22.01
CA PHE A 42 16.38 -16.69 21.60
C PHE A 42 17.47 -17.37 20.77
N LYS A 43 17.46 -18.70 20.77
CA LYS A 43 18.32 -19.48 19.85
C LYS A 43 17.95 -19.13 18.40
N PRO A 44 18.92 -18.84 17.53
CA PRO A 44 18.64 -18.59 16.11
C PRO A 44 17.89 -19.75 15.47
N VAL A 45 16.84 -19.45 14.73
CA VAL A 45 16.04 -20.42 13.96
C VAL A 45 16.15 -20.08 12.48
N THR A 46 16.40 -21.09 11.65
CA THR A 46 16.39 -20.96 10.20
C THR A 46 15.35 -21.92 9.65
N HIS A 47 14.35 -21.40 8.95
CA HIS A 47 13.41 -22.21 8.20
C HIS A 47 14.10 -22.74 6.93
N ARG A 48 14.00 -24.05 6.69
CA ARG A 48 14.55 -24.64 5.48
C ARG A 48 13.79 -24.11 4.27
N PHE A 49 14.53 -23.79 3.20
CA PHE A 49 13.93 -23.44 1.93
C PHE A 49 13.10 -24.61 1.40
N ASP A 50 11.85 -24.35 1.06
CA ASP A 50 10.98 -25.32 0.41
C ASP A 50 11.20 -25.26 -1.12
N PRO A 51 11.83 -26.30 -1.71
CA PRO A 51 12.16 -26.29 -3.14
C PRO A 51 10.94 -26.43 -4.05
N SER A 52 9.75 -26.75 -3.50
CA SER A 52 8.50 -26.82 -4.26
C SER A 52 7.90 -25.44 -4.56
N LEU A 53 8.34 -24.39 -3.86
CA LEU A 53 7.85 -23.03 -4.07
C LEU A 53 8.31 -22.48 -5.42
N ARG A 54 7.39 -21.77 -6.10
CA ARG A 54 7.68 -21.06 -7.33
C ARG A 54 8.80 -20.04 -7.09
N ARG A 55 9.80 -20.03 -7.98
CA ARG A 55 10.90 -19.07 -7.95
C ARG A 55 10.55 -17.83 -8.77
N GLY A 56 10.95 -16.67 -8.26
CA GLY A 56 10.68 -15.38 -8.89
C GLY A 56 9.24 -14.93 -8.73
N SER A 57 9.00 -13.67 -9.08
CA SER A 57 7.67 -13.07 -9.16
C SER A 57 7.60 -12.29 -10.45
N ASP A 58 6.60 -12.61 -11.30
CA ASP A 58 6.43 -11.89 -12.55
C ASP A 58 5.83 -10.51 -12.24
N ASP A 59 6.41 -9.50 -12.86
CA ASP A 59 5.90 -8.14 -12.84
C ASP A 59 4.51 -8.07 -13.50
N LEU A 60 3.61 -7.30 -12.88
CA LEU A 60 2.31 -6.98 -13.46
C LEU A 60 2.52 -6.17 -14.74
N SER A 61 1.85 -6.59 -15.82
CA SER A 61 1.83 -5.84 -17.08
C SER A 61 1.31 -4.42 -16.85
N MET A 62 1.86 -3.43 -17.56
CA MET A 62 1.34 -2.04 -17.54
C MET A 62 -0.12 -1.94 -18.00
N ASP A 63 -0.59 -2.95 -18.72
CA ASP A 63 -1.97 -3.11 -19.14
C ASP A 63 -2.91 -3.66 -18.06
N HIS A 64 -2.38 -4.00 -16.89
CA HIS A 64 -3.18 -4.50 -15.79
C HIS A 64 -4.19 -3.42 -15.33
N PRO A 65 -5.48 -3.74 -15.08
CA PRO A 65 -6.51 -2.76 -14.75
C PRO A 65 -6.20 -1.84 -13.56
N ARG A 66 -5.45 -2.37 -12.57
CA ARG A 66 -4.97 -1.59 -11.41
C ARG A 66 -3.80 -0.64 -11.71
N LEU A 67 -3.08 -0.82 -12.81
CA LEU A 67 -1.93 0.02 -13.20
C LEU A 67 -2.28 1.01 -14.32
N ARG A 68 -3.32 0.70 -15.11
CA ARG A 68 -3.81 1.58 -16.16
C ARG A 68 -4.42 2.85 -15.57
N ARG A 69 -4.29 3.94 -16.34
CA ARG A 69 -4.91 5.21 -16.01
C ARG A 69 -6.41 5.12 -16.29
N ASN A 70 -7.23 5.29 -15.26
CA ASN A 70 -8.71 5.21 -15.36
C ASN A 70 -9.41 6.57 -15.29
N VAL A 71 -8.64 7.66 -15.23
CA VAL A 71 -9.16 9.04 -15.22
C VAL A 71 -8.81 9.73 -16.54
N SER A 72 -9.57 10.76 -16.91
CA SER A 72 -9.34 11.59 -18.11
C SER A 72 -8.89 13.00 -17.71
N GLY A 73 -8.33 13.77 -18.65
CA GLY A 73 -7.94 15.17 -18.41
C GLY A 73 -7.08 15.36 -17.15
N TYR A 74 -7.47 16.33 -16.31
CA TYR A 74 -6.77 16.67 -15.07
C TYR A 74 -7.43 16.10 -13.81
N PHE A 75 -8.28 15.08 -13.93
CA PHE A 75 -8.82 14.41 -12.75
C PHE A 75 -7.68 13.79 -11.92
N PRO A 76 -7.72 13.92 -10.57
CA PRO A 76 -6.70 13.34 -9.70
C PRO A 76 -6.57 11.82 -9.81
N GLU A 77 -5.33 11.34 -9.86
CA GLU A 77 -4.95 9.94 -9.73
C GLU A 77 -3.81 9.80 -8.72
N GLN A 78 -3.44 8.55 -8.37
CA GLN A 78 -2.29 8.27 -7.49
C GLN A 78 -2.38 8.99 -6.14
N ILE A 79 -3.59 9.11 -5.60
CA ILE A 79 -3.85 9.85 -4.36
C ILE A 79 -3.19 9.11 -3.19
N ALA A 80 -2.35 9.82 -2.44
CA ALA A 80 -1.61 9.31 -1.31
C ALA A 80 -1.66 10.27 -0.11
N LEU A 81 -1.58 9.69 1.08
CA LEU A 81 -1.54 10.41 2.35
C LEU A 81 -0.18 10.17 3.01
N ALA A 82 0.38 11.21 3.63
CA ALA A 82 1.59 11.09 4.43
C ALA A 82 1.48 11.90 5.73
N LEU A 83 1.80 11.25 6.84
CA LEU A 83 1.78 11.86 8.16
C LEU A 83 2.84 12.96 8.26
N SER A 84 2.47 14.14 8.77
CA SER A 84 3.43 15.15 9.24
C SER A 84 3.50 15.17 10.78
N SER A 85 2.34 15.27 11.42
CA SER A 85 2.17 15.24 12.87
C SER A 85 0.76 14.73 13.21
N PRO A 86 0.42 14.46 14.48
CA PRO A 86 -0.97 14.16 14.87
C PRO A 86 -1.99 15.24 14.48
N THR A 87 -1.54 16.45 14.17
CA THR A 87 -2.37 17.61 13.80
C THR A 87 -2.14 18.07 12.35
N SER A 88 -1.37 17.32 11.55
CA SER A 88 -1.05 17.69 10.18
C SER A 88 -0.83 16.48 9.27
N MET A 89 -1.43 16.52 8.08
CA MET A 89 -1.39 15.45 7.08
C MET A 89 -1.07 16.04 5.71
N TRP A 90 -0.21 15.39 4.95
CA TRP A 90 -0.02 15.68 3.53
C TRP A 90 -1.00 14.87 2.70
N VAL A 91 -1.66 15.54 1.76
CA VAL A 91 -2.44 14.94 0.68
C VAL A 91 -1.69 15.21 -0.61
N SER A 92 -1.38 14.16 -1.36
CA SER A 92 -0.67 14.25 -2.63
C SER A 92 -1.40 13.49 -3.73
N TRP A 93 -1.32 13.97 -4.96
CA TRP A 93 -1.92 13.33 -6.12
C TRP A 93 -1.22 13.77 -7.41
N VAL A 94 -1.57 13.14 -8.53
CA VAL A 94 -1.09 13.49 -9.87
C VAL A 94 -2.25 13.86 -10.77
N THR A 95 -2.06 14.82 -11.67
CA THR A 95 -3.01 15.19 -12.75
C THR A 95 -2.31 15.22 -14.12
N GLY A 96 -3.06 15.09 -15.22
CA GLY A 96 -2.55 15.27 -16.59
C GLY A 96 -1.76 14.09 -17.19
N GLY A 97 -1.31 13.12 -16.39
CA GLY A 97 -0.63 11.91 -16.84
C GLY A 97 0.81 12.13 -17.33
N GLY A 98 1.69 11.16 -17.05
CA GLY A 98 3.07 11.17 -17.56
C GLY A 98 3.16 10.81 -19.04
N HIS A 99 4.21 11.33 -19.69
CA HIS A 99 4.49 11.10 -21.10
C HIS A 99 5.88 10.49 -21.25
N ILE A 100 5.98 9.42 -22.05
CA ILE A 100 7.25 8.79 -22.42
C ILE A 100 7.44 8.84 -23.93
N GLY A 101 8.65 9.16 -24.38
CA GLY A 101 8.97 9.27 -25.80
C GLY A 101 10.36 9.86 -26.05
N THR A 102 10.76 9.95 -27.31
CA THR A 102 12.06 10.54 -27.69
C THR A 102 12.11 12.03 -27.34
N ASN A 103 11.03 12.76 -27.64
CA ASN A 103 10.84 14.16 -27.27
C ASN A 103 9.67 14.26 -26.29
N VAL A 104 9.93 14.81 -25.10
CA VAL A 104 8.92 15.06 -24.08
C VAL A 104 8.87 16.54 -23.75
N THR A 105 7.65 17.06 -23.57
CA THR A 105 7.42 18.44 -23.13
C THR A 105 6.78 18.38 -21.74
N ALA A 106 7.46 18.95 -20.75
CA ALA A 106 6.94 19.00 -19.40
C ALA A 106 5.67 19.86 -19.35
N LEU A 107 4.69 19.42 -18.57
CA LEU A 107 3.49 20.21 -18.29
C LEU A 107 3.85 21.43 -17.44
N ASP A 108 3.09 22.51 -17.59
CA ASP A 108 3.19 23.66 -16.69
C ASP A 108 2.48 23.34 -15.37
N PRO A 109 3.20 23.21 -14.23
CA PRO A 109 2.58 22.88 -12.96
C PRO A 109 1.62 23.96 -12.46
N SER A 110 1.72 25.19 -12.94
CA SER A 110 0.81 26.28 -12.55
C SER A 110 -0.54 26.25 -13.28
N SER A 111 -0.68 25.38 -14.29
CA SER A 111 -1.92 25.24 -15.08
C SER A 111 -3.08 24.57 -14.34
N VAL A 112 -2.80 23.92 -13.20
CA VAL A 112 -3.79 23.24 -12.36
C VAL A 112 -3.54 23.58 -10.90
N ALA A 113 -4.57 24.06 -10.20
CA ALA A 113 -4.47 24.40 -8.79
C ALA A 113 -4.30 23.15 -7.90
N SER A 114 -3.69 23.35 -6.73
CA SER A 114 -3.47 22.31 -5.74
C SER A 114 -4.34 22.58 -4.52
N GLU A 115 -5.58 22.10 -4.53
CA GLU A 115 -6.57 22.40 -3.49
C GLU A 115 -7.09 21.12 -2.82
N VAL A 116 -7.28 21.20 -1.51
CA VAL A 116 -7.96 20.17 -0.71
C VAL A 116 -9.08 20.81 0.08
N TRP A 117 -10.30 20.30 -0.11
CA TRP A 117 -11.47 20.65 0.71
C TRP A 117 -11.71 19.52 1.69
N TYR A 118 -11.88 19.84 2.98
CA TYR A 118 -12.01 18.83 4.02
C TYR A 118 -12.93 19.26 5.17
N GLY A 119 -13.51 18.27 5.83
CA GLY A 119 -14.43 18.45 6.95
C GLY A 119 -14.58 17.18 7.78
N LYS A 120 -15.36 17.23 8.84
CA LYS A 120 -15.61 16.08 9.73
C LYS A 120 -16.88 15.30 9.38
N GLU A 121 -17.63 15.78 8.41
CA GLU A 121 -18.89 15.21 7.94
C GLU A 121 -18.81 14.98 6.43
N SER A 122 -19.33 13.85 5.97
CA SER A 122 -19.39 13.51 4.54
C SER A 122 -20.21 14.56 3.79
N GLY A 123 -19.70 15.00 2.64
CA GLY A 123 -20.31 16.03 1.80
C GLY A 123 -20.24 17.46 2.34
N ASN A 124 -19.69 17.68 3.54
CA ASN A 124 -19.62 19.00 4.18
C ASN A 124 -18.16 19.42 4.47
N TYR A 125 -17.56 20.13 3.51
CA TYR A 125 -16.16 20.57 3.59
C TYR A 125 -16.06 22.02 4.07
N THR A 126 -15.96 22.20 5.40
CA THR A 126 -15.89 23.53 6.02
C THR A 126 -14.51 24.18 5.92
N ASN A 127 -13.48 23.43 5.53
CA ASN A 127 -12.11 23.92 5.41
C ASN A 127 -11.58 23.71 3.99
N LYS A 128 -10.67 24.59 3.57
CA LYS A 128 -9.93 24.51 2.31
C LYS A 128 -8.48 24.84 2.57
N GLN A 129 -7.57 24.04 2.02
CA GLN A 129 -6.14 24.28 2.06
C GLN A 129 -5.59 24.24 0.63
N THR A 130 -4.68 25.15 0.31
CA THR A 130 -3.93 25.14 -0.93
C THR A 130 -2.50 24.66 -0.70
N GLY A 131 -1.87 24.17 -1.75
CA GLY A 131 -0.48 23.72 -1.70
C GLY A 131 0.27 24.02 -2.98
N MET A 132 1.28 23.19 -3.26
CA MET A 132 2.19 23.38 -4.38
C MET A 132 2.07 22.26 -5.40
N SER A 133 2.46 22.58 -6.64
CA SER A 133 2.55 21.64 -7.74
C SER A 133 3.95 21.65 -8.35
N MET A 134 4.35 20.52 -8.93
CA MET A 134 5.63 20.36 -9.62
C MET A 134 5.54 19.29 -10.70
N VAL A 135 6.56 19.24 -11.55
CA VAL A 135 6.78 18.17 -12.54
C VAL A 135 8.24 17.73 -12.45
N TYR A 136 8.52 16.49 -12.84
CA TYR A 136 9.90 16.04 -13.03
C TYR A 136 10.05 15.38 -14.40
N SER A 137 11.30 15.31 -14.86
CA SER A 137 11.65 14.61 -16.08
C SER A 137 12.84 13.68 -15.84
N GLN A 138 12.80 12.51 -16.48
CA GLN A 138 13.91 11.59 -16.57
C GLN A 138 14.42 11.64 -18.01
N LEU A 139 15.60 12.22 -18.20
CA LEU A 139 16.17 12.49 -19.52
C LEU A 139 17.44 11.68 -19.76
N TYR A 140 17.56 11.12 -20.96
CA TYR A 140 18.69 10.30 -21.38
C TYR A 140 19.31 10.88 -22.66
N PRO A 141 20.59 11.32 -22.62
CA PRO A 141 21.28 11.89 -23.76
C PRO A 141 21.93 10.81 -24.65
N TYR A 142 21.24 9.70 -24.88
CA TYR A 142 21.75 8.57 -25.66
C TYR A 142 20.75 8.20 -26.75
N GLU A 143 21.25 7.92 -27.96
CA GLU A 143 20.43 7.49 -29.08
C GLU A 143 19.70 6.18 -28.74
N GLY A 144 18.41 6.11 -29.09
CA GLY A 144 17.56 4.95 -28.85
C GLY A 144 16.93 4.87 -27.45
N LEU A 145 17.35 5.70 -26.49
CA LEU A 145 16.71 5.77 -25.17
C LEU A 145 15.51 6.73 -25.20
N LEU A 146 14.47 6.38 -24.44
CA LEU A 146 13.27 7.21 -24.29
C LEU A 146 13.35 8.09 -23.05
N ASN A 147 12.91 9.34 -23.20
CA ASN A 147 12.73 10.31 -22.13
C ASN A 147 11.35 10.17 -21.50
N TYR A 148 11.22 10.64 -20.27
CA TYR A 148 9.94 10.73 -19.56
C TYR A 148 9.76 12.10 -18.92
N THR A 149 8.53 12.59 -18.90
CA THR A 149 8.11 13.70 -18.03
C THR A 149 6.81 13.34 -17.33
N SER A 150 6.68 13.71 -16.06
CA SER A 150 5.55 13.32 -15.23
C SER A 150 4.27 14.08 -15.57
N GLY A 151 3.15 13.59 -15.03
CA GLY A 151 2.00 14.46 -14.79
C GLY A 151 2.35 15.56 -13.79
N ILE A 152 1.41 16.48 -13.55
CA ILE A 152 1.58 17.50 -12.52
C ILE A 152 1.36 16.83 -11.16
N ILE A 153 2.38 16.88 -10.31
CA ILE A 153 2.38 16.32 -8.96
C ILE A 153 1.99 17.42 -7.99
N HIS A 154 0.99 17.16 -7.15
CA HIS A 154 0.45 18.11 -6.20
C HIS A 154 0.74 17.67 -4.77
N HIS A 155 1.08 18.63 -3.90
CA HIS A 155 1.30 18.41 -2.48
C HIS A 155 0.59 19.49 -1.66
N VAL A 156 -0.36 19.09 -0.84
CA VAL A 156 -1.10 19.98 0.07
C VAL A 156 -0.93 19.51 1.50
N ARG A 157 -0.43 20.40 2.37
CA ARG A 157 -0.29 20.13 3.79
C ARG A 157 -1.49 20.66 4.56
N LEU A 158 -2.32 19.76 5.06
CA LEU A 158 -3.40 20.10 5.98
C LEU A 158 -2.82 20.39 7.35
N GLU A 159 -3.26 21.48 7.97
CA GLU A 159 -2.81 21.93 9.29
C GLU A 159 -4.01 22.15 10.21
N GLY A 160 -3.76 22.22 11.53
CA GLY A 160 -4.83 22.43 12.53
C GLY A 160 -5.82 21.27 12.64
N LEU A 161 -5.44 20.07 12.21
CA LEU A 161 -6.29 18.89 12.34
C LEU A 161 -6.40 18.48 13.82
N GLN A 162 -7.57 17.99 14.20
CA GLN A 162 -7.77 17.37 15.51
C GLN A 162 -7.16 15.96 15.49
N PRO A 163 -6.35 15.57 16.49
CA PRO A 163 -5.82 14.22 16.61
C PRO A 163 -6.92 13.17 16.81
N GLY A 164 -6.68 11.93 16.37
CA GLY A 164 -7.64 10.82 16.52
C GLY A 164 -9.01 11.09 15.89
N THR A 165 -9.06 11.91 14.84
CA THR A 165 -10.30 12.41 14.24
C THR A 165 -10.41 12.00 12.78
N LYS A 166 -11.59 11.53 12.40
CA LYS A 166 -11.93 11.21 11.02
C LYS A 166 -12.23 12.50 10.24
N TYR A 167 -11.64 12.61 9.04
CA TYR A 167 -11.86 13.68 8.10
C TYR A 167 -12.28 13.12 6.74
N TYR A 168 -13.26 13.78 6.12
CA TYR A 168 -13.68 13.59 4.74
C TYR A 168 -13.03 14.67 3.89
N TYR A 169 -12.53 14.32 2.70
CA TYR A 169 -11.85 15.28 1.84
C TYR A 169 -12.03 14.98 0.35
N LYS A 170 -11.87 16.03 -0.46
CA LYS A 170 -11.66 15.96 -1.91
C LYS A 170 -10.40 16.74 -2.25
N CYS A 171 -9.67 16.31 -3.27
CA CYS A 171 -8.51 17.04 -3.80
C CYS A 171 -8.71 17.37 -5.28
N GLY A 172 -8.03 18.40 -5.79
CA GLY A 172 -8.07 18.79 -7.19
C GLY A 172 -7.97 20.30 -7.37
N ASP A 173 -8.70 20.82 -8.34
CA ASP A 173 -8.76 22.24 -8.67
C ASP A 173 -10.22 22.71 -8.76
N GLY A 174 -10.62 23.66 -7.91
CA GLY A 174 -12.00 24.15 -7.84
C GLY A 174 -12.43 25.01 -9.00
N SER A 175 -11.49 25.46 -9.84
CA SER A 175 -11.76 26.30 -11.01
C SER A 175 -12.11 25.48 -12.26
N ILE A 176 -11.85 24.17 -12.25
CA ILE A 176 -12.14 23.24 -13.34
C ILE A 176 -12.93 22.04 -12.83
N PRO A 177 -13.68 21.32 -13.68
CA PRO A 177 -14.43 20.14 -13.24
C PRO A 177 -13.52 18.92 -13.07
N ALA A 178 -12.45 19.04 -12.27
CA ALA A 178 -11.44 18.00 -12.03
C ALA A 178 -11.12 17.89 -10.53
N SER A 179 -12.03 17.28 -9.79
CA SER A 179 -11.84 16.92 -8.38
C SER A 179 -11.94 15.41 -8.19
N SER A 180 -11.28 14.87 -7.18
CA SER A 180 -11.40 13.47 -6.79
C SER A 180 -12.82 13.17 -6.32
N GLU A 181 -13.18 11.89 -6.23
CA GLU A 181 -14.28 11.48 -5.35
C GLU A 181 -13.95 11.79 -3.88
N GLU A 182 -14.98 11.77 -3.02
CA GLU A 182 -14.77 11.92 -1.57
C GLU A 182 -13.95 10.75 -1.03
N ARG A 183 -12.97 11.08 -0.19
CA ARG A 183 -12.10 10.14 0.50
C ARG A 183 -12.06 10.45 2.00
N ILE A 184 -11.57 9.49 2.77
CA ILE A 184 -11.58 9.54 4.22
C ILE A 184 -10.18 9.23 4.75
N PHE A 185 -9.77 9.94 5.80
CA PHE A 185 -8.63 9.54 6.61
C PHE A 185 -8.91 9.79 8.09
N GLU A 186 -8.10 9.17 8.95
CA GLU A 186 -8.13 9.39 10.39
C GLU A 186 -6.75 9.85 10.85
N THR A 187 -6.67 10.96 11.57
CA THR A 187 -5.41 11.43 12.15
C THR A 187 -4.96 10.52 13.29
N LEU A 188 -3.64 10.42 13.49
CA LEU A 188 -3.12 9.70 14.65
C LEU A 188 -3.50 10.41 15.96
N PRO A 189 -3.64 9.68 17.08
CA PRO A 189 -3.87 10.30 18.38
C PRO A 189 -2.64 11.09 18.84
N LEU A 190 -2.82 11.93 19.86
CA LEU A 190 -1.69 12.59 20.51
C LEU A 190 -0.76 11.55 21.15
N PRO A 191 0.58 11.72 21.05
CA PRO A 191 1.52 10.87 21.74
C PRO A 191 1.27 10.91 23.25
N GLY A 192 1.20 9.73 23.86
CA GLY A 192 1.02 9.57 25.29
C GLY A 192 1.61 8.23 25.75
N SER A 193 1.86 8.09 27.05
CA SER A 193 2.53 6.90 27.61
C SER A 193 1.80 5.58 27.33
N ASN A 194 0.50 5.62 27.09
CA ASN A 194 -0.35 4.45 26.80
C ASN A 194 -1.20 4.65 25.53
N VAL A 195 -0.76 5.50 24.60
CA VAL A 195 -1.52 5.86 23.40
C VAL A 195 -0.68 5.58 22.16
N TYR A 196 -1.12 4.61 21.36
CA TYR A 196 -0.40 4.14 20.18
C TYR A 196 -1.34 3.96 19.00
N PRO A 197 -0.83 4.09 17.75
CA PRO A 197 -1.54 3.58 16.58
C PRO A 197 -1.83 2.09 16.78
N ARG A 198 -3.02 1.63 16.38
CA ARG A 198 -3.48 0.25 16.64
C ARG A 198 -2.56 -0.78 16.01
N ARG A 199 -2.18 -0.55 14.75
CA ARG A 199 -1.30 -1.42 13.96
C ARG A 199 -0.43 -0.54 13.06
N ILE A 200 0.85 -0.85 13.01
CA ILE A 200 1.78 -0.24 12.05
C ILE A 200 2.27 -1.38 11.15
N ALA A 201 1.91 -1.31 9.87
CA ALA A 201 2.45 -2.23 8.89
C ALA A 201 3.85 -1.76 8.47
N VAL A 202 4.81 -2.66 8.40
CA VAL A 202 6.16 -2.38 7.92
C VAL A 202 6.41 -3.28 6.71
N ILE A 203 6.64 -2.67 5.56
CA ILE A 203 6.91 -3.35 4.30
C ILE A 203 8.06 -2.65 3.57
N GLY A 204 8.77 -3.37 2.72
CA GLY A 204 9.85 -2.84 1.89
C GLY A 204 9.98 -3.73 0.65
N ASP A 205 10.77 -3.28 -0.32
CA ASP A 205 11.10 -4.08 -1.51
C ASP A 205 9.83 -4.56 -2.26
N LEU A 206 8.81 -3.69 -2.31
CA LEU A 206 7.46 -4.11 -2.70
C LEU A 206 7.38 -4.47 -4.17
N GLY A 207 7.88 -3.59 -5.05
CA GLY A 207 7.75 -3.71 -6.50
C GLY A 207 6.30 -3.75 -7.00
N LEU A 208 6.13 -4.28 -8.21
CA LEU A 208 4.83 -4.42 -8.88
C LEU A 208 4.69 -5.78 -9.52
N THR A 209 4.51 -6.80 -8.69
CA THR A 209 4.44 -8.20 -9.09
C THR A 209 3.16 -8.86 -8.59
N HIS A 210 2.88 -10.08 -9.04
CA HIS A 210 1.78 -10.87 -8.46
C HIS A 210 1.96 -11.08 -6.94
N ASN A 211 3.17 -11.35 -6.46
CA ASN A 211 3.43 -11.49 -5.02
C ASN A 211 3.24 -10.17 -4.27
N SER A 212 3.60 -9.05 -4.88
CA SER A 212 3.35 -7.71 -4.31
C SER A 212 1.86 -7.52 -4.00
N SER A 213 0.98 -8.11 -4.83
CA SER A 213 -0.44 -8.09 -4.56
C SER A 213 -0.92 -8.91 -3.39
N THR A 214 -0.34 -10.08 -3.17
CA THR A 214 -0.60 -10.84 -1.94
C THR A 214 -0.11 -10.08 -0.71
N THR A 215 1.05 -9.39 -0.79
CA THR A 215 1.54 -8.55 0.31
C THR A 215 0.58 -7.42 0.62
N ILE A 216 0.13 -6.67 -0.39
CA ILE A 216 -0.86 -5.60 -0.20
C ILE A 216 -2.17 -6.14 0.37
N ASP A 217 -2.69 -7.25 -0.16
CA ASP A 217 -3.94 -7.83 0.33
C ASP A 217 -3.84 -8.20 1.82
N HIS A 218 -2.72 -8.80 2.24
CA HIS A 218 -2.46 -9.09 3.66
C HIS A 218 -2.32 -7.82 4.50
N VAL A 219 -1.65 -6.78 4.00
CA VAL A 219 -1.53 -5.50 4.71
C VAL A 219 -2.92 -4.87 4.89
N THR A 220 -3.72 -4.79 3.83
CA THR A 220 -5.06 -4.23 3.86
C THR A 220 -5.99 -5.01 4.79
N GLN A 221 -5.95 -6.35 4.76
CA GLN A 221 -6.73 -7.20 5.68
C GLN A 221 -6.36 -6.98 7.16
N ASN A 222 -5.13 -6.57 7.44
CA ASN A 222 -4.68 -6.25 8.79
C ASN A 222 -5.07 -4.82 9.23
N ASP A 223 -5.70 -4.01 8.39
CA ASP A 223 -6.26 -2.70 8.74
C ASP A 223 -5.28 -1.82 9.58
N PRO A 224 -4.08 -1.51 9.05
CA PRO A 224 -3.08 -0.72 9.76
C PRO A 224 -3.48 0.75 9.85
N SER A 225 -3.16 1.38 10.98
CA SER A 225 -3.30 2.84 11.17
C SER A 225 -2.20 3.62 10.45
N LEU A 226 -1.08 2.97 10.15
CA LEU A 226 0.08 3.56 9.48
C LEU A 226 0.83 2.47 8.72
N ILE A 227 1.35 2.81 7.55
CA ILE A 227 2.24 1.96 6.77
C ILE A 227 3.62 2.64 6.70
N LEU A 228 4.64 1.94 7.16
CA LEU A 228 6.04 2.31 6.98
C LEU A 228 6.60 1.53 5.79
N MET A 229 6.91 2.24 4.72
CA MET A 229 7.53 1.68 3.52
C MET A 229 9.05 1.91 3.55
N VAL A 230 9.83 0.82 3.58
CA VAL A 230 11.27 0.84 3.84
C VAL A 230 12.06 0.64 2.54
N GLY A 231 12.00 1.63 1.64
CA GLY A 231 12.78 1.64 0.41
C GLY A 231 12.28 0.69 -0.69
N ASP A 232 12.95 0.75 -1.85
CA ASP A 232 12.73 -0.10 -3.02
C ASP A 232 11.26 -0.29 -3.41
N LEU A 233 10.69 0.80 -3.96
CA LEU A 233 9.25 0.92 -4.18
C LEU A 233 8.75 0.18 -5.42
N CYS A 234 9.15 0.64 -6.62
CA CYS A 234 8.53 0.19 -7.88
C CYS A 234 9.48 -0.58 -8.82
N TYR A 235 10.78 -0.61 -8.50
CA TYR A 235 11.84 -1.20 -9.34
C TYR A 235 11.83 -0.75 -10.82
N ALA A 236 11.50 0.53 -11.10
CA ALA A 236 11.58 1.09 -12.45
C ALA A 236 12.97 0.94 -13.11
N ASN A 237 14.03 0.81 -12.30
CA ASN A 237 15.42 0.61 -12.71
C ASN A 237 15.79 -0.84 -13.06
N GLN A 238 14.82 -1.76 -13.09
CA GLN A 238 14.97 -3.11 -13.64
C GLN A 238 14.59 -3.18 -15.12
N TYR A 239 14.25 -2.03 -15.73
CA TYR A 239 13.73 -1.93 -17.09
C TYR A 239 14.58 -1.01 -17.94
N GLN A 240 14.66 -1.31 -19.24
CA GLN A 240 15.09 -0.33 -20.24
C GLN A 240 14.03 0.76 -20.39
N THR A 241 14.42 1.91 -20.93
CA THR A 241 13.53 3.07 -21.18
C THR A 241 12.35 2.76 -22.09
N THR A 242 12.47 1.73 -22.95
CA THR A 242 11.40 1.23 -23.82
C THR A 242 10.37 0.36 -23.10
N GLY A 243 10.61 0.00 -21.83
CA GLY A 243 9.76 -0.87 -21.03
C GLY A 243 9.95 -2.35 -21.36
N GLY A 244 8.86 -3.07 -21.63
CA GLY A 244 8.90 -4.50 -21.92
C GLY A 244 8.99 -5.36 -20.65
N LYS A 245 9.86 -6.39 -20.68
CA LYS A 245 10.05 -7.30 -19.54
C LYS A 245 11.21 -6.81 -18.67
N GLY A 246 10.93 -6.59 -17.39
CA GLY A 246 11.96 -6.25 -16.40
C GLY A 246 12.96 -7.39 -16.21
N ALA A 247 14.18 -7.04 -15.82
CA ALA A 247 15.26 -7.95 -15.52
C ALA A 247 15.57 -7.95 -14.02
N SER A 248 15.62 -9.14 -13.41
CA SER A 248 16.03 -9.29 -12.00
C SER A 248 17.46 -8.81 -11.73
N CYS A 249 18.30 -8.83 -12.75
CA CYS A 249 19.63 -8.21 -12.75
C CYS A 249 19.77 -7.37 -14.03
N PHE A 250 19.64 -6.05 -13.90
CA PHE A 250 19.73 -5.13 -15.04
C PHE A 250 21.09 -5.27 -15.76
N SER A 251 22.20 -5.21 -15.03
CA SER A 251 23.54 -5.31 -15.60
C SER A 251 23.86 -6.67 -16.23
N CYS A 252 23.19 -7.74 -15.79
CA CYS A 252 23.36 -9.07 -16.37
C CYS A 252 22.58 -9.22 -17.67
N ALA A 253 21.38 -8.62 -17.75
CA ALA A 253 20.51 -8.71 -18.91
C ALA A 253 20.84 -7.69 -20.01
N PHE A 254 21.35 -6.52 -19.62
CA PHE A 254 21.67 -5.40 -20.51
C PHE A 254 23.12 -4.92 -20.27
N PRO A 255 24.14 -5.78 -20.52
CA PRO A 255 25.53 -5.43 -20.25
C PRO A 255 26.04 -4.27 -21.12
N ASP A 256 25.44 -4.08 -22.29
CA ASP A 256 25.79 -3.03 -23.26
C ASP A 256 24.96 -1.75 -23.09
N ALA A 257 24.08 -1.68 -22.08
CA ALA A 257 23.30 -0.47 -21.82
C ALA A 257 24.25 0.69 -21.48
N PRO A 258 24.10 1.87 -22.14
CA PRO A 258 25.04 2.97 -21.98
C PRO A 258 24.98 3.61 -20.58
N ILE A 259 23.89 3.37 -19.84
CA ILE A 259 23.64 3.83 -18.48
C ILE A 259 22.67 2.87 -17.80
N ARG A 260 22.56 2.94 -16.46
CA ARG A 260 21.47 2.30 -15.73
C ARG A 260 20.14 3.01 -16.08
N GLU A 261 19.42 2.42 -17.03
CA GLU A 261 18.12 2.91 -17.50
C GLU A 261 17.02 2.77 -16.44
N THR A 262 15.89 3.43 -16.69
CA THR A 262 14.67 3.30 -15.90
C THR A 262 13.45 3.42 -16.81
N TYR A 263 12.38 2.68 -16.51
CA TYR A 263 11.07 2.83 -17.13
C TYR A 263 10.10 3.52 -16.16
N GLN A 264 10.09 4.86 -16.21
CA GLN A 264 9.31 5.70 -15.29
C GLN A 264 7.81 5.40 -15.21
N PRO A 265 7.12 4.92 -16.27
CA PRO A 265 5.72 4.51 -16.15
C PRO A 265 5.46 3.42 -15.08
N ARG A 266 6.49 2.69 -14.60
CA ARG A 266 6.35 1.81 -13.43
C ARG A 266 6.04 2.59 -12.16
N TRP A 267 6.55 3.81 -11.98
CA TRP A 267 6.16 4.68 -10.88
C TRP A 267 4.69 5.08 -10.95
N ASP A 268 4.22 5.47 -12.14
CA ASP A 268 2.81 5.82 -12.34
C ASP A 268 1.88 4.63 -12.05
N GLY A 269 2.25 3.46 -12.58
CA GLY A 269 1.56 2.21 -12.27
C GLY A 269 1.56 1.92 -10.77
N TRP A 270 2.69 2.13 -10.10
CA TRP A 270 2.83 1.89 -8.66
C TRP A 270 1.96 2.84 -7.84
N GLY A 271 1.96 4.12 -8.18
CA GLY A 271 1.11 5.12 -7.52
C GLY A 271 -0.38 4.78 -7.64
N ARG A 272 -0.83 4.33 -8.82
CA ARG A 272 -2.23 3.89 -9.04
C ARG A 272 -2.55 2.63 -8.25
N TYR A 273 -1.60 1.71 -8.23
CA TYR A 273 -1.71 0.45 -7.51
C TYR A 273 -1.81 0.64 -6.00
N SER A 274 -1.01 1.56 -5.45
CA SER A 274 -0.93 1.85 -4.02
C SER A 274 -2.08 2.71 -3.49
N VAL A 275 -2.96 3.26 -4.34
CA VAL A 275 -4.12 4.06 -3.87
C VAL A 275 -4.96 3.27 -2.87
N CYS A 276 -5.09 1.95 -3.04
CA CYS A 276 -5.82 1.10 -2.10
C CYS A 276 -5.23 1.08 -0.68
N LEU A 277 -3.93 1.39 -0.53
CA LEU A 277 -3.27 1.54 0.77
C LEU A 277 -3.57 2.89 1.43
N ALA A 278 -3.97 3.90 0.66
CA ALA A 278 -4.45 5.19 1.15
C ALA A 278 -5.92 5.06 1.60
N HIS A 279 -6.13 4.19 2.59
CA HIS A 279 -7.32 4.04 3.43
C HIS A 279 -8.68 4.34 2.75
N GLU A 280 -9.09 3.53 1.78
CA GLU A 280 -10.47 3.49 1.30
C GLU A 280 -11.35 2.72 2.31
N ARG A 281 -11.95 3.41 3.28
CA ARG A 281 -13.26 2.96 3.78
C ARG A 281 -14.28 3.40 2.73
N LEU A 282 -14.50 2.56 1.72
CA LEU A 282 -15.77 2.61 1.00
C LEU A 282 -16.84 2.36 2.07
N GLY A 283 -17.70 3.36 2.28
CA GLY A 283 -18.71 3.30 3.32
C GLY A 283 -19.58 2.07 3.15
N GLU A 284 -19.56 1.17 4.14
CA GLU A 284 -20.73 0.35 4.40
C GLU A 284 -21.77 1.28 5.03
N GLY A 285 -22.82 1.58 4.25
CA GLY A 285 -24.06 2.14 4.75
C GLY A 285 -24.91 1.09 5.45
#